data_AF-A0A328C1X6-F1
#
_entry.id   AF-A0A328C1X6-F1
#
_cell.length_a   1.000
_cell.length_b   1.000
_cell.length_c   1.000
_cell.angle_alpha   90.00
_cell.angle_beta   90.00
_cell.angle_gamma   90.00
#
_symmetry.space_group_name_H-M   'P 1'
#
loop_
_entity.id
_entity.type
_entity.pdbx_description
1 polymer ?
#
loop_
_entity_poly.entity_id
_entity_poly.type
_entity_poly.pdbx_seq_one_letter_code
_entity_poly.pdbx_strand_id
1 'polypeptide(L)'
;MFTPRGSRLVPTLVCTALLGLTACEEPVTIGPGAQPQTIGGVTFAPGEYGARYLELDHQGQTVEYPRPVLTIPVTITNAGEDNVVYSPSHASQQMTEGSTPLLYPAPPAETPLAEFSKAPINGVYLDRGTLPGQVTATTTLAPGESLSDIFLFEIPDGSITDLVLSLPPSMHRGTNPVLFGLSYKATTPTGPTVYEVGQSIDVEGVSFEVTAVDQAYIKLKNSDEKEGYSDEPVLRVDYKLTNTTDSALTFDPGHRDLSGRQGARLHSTTGALNRVRLPSNTSAEGQLEREAELAPGASVTDFALFERPDQAQSLTFELAADHFARSGKVRVSIPFEPADVAQPEEMTKAQAEK
;
A
#
# COMPACT_ATOMS: atom_id res chain seq x y z
N MET A 1 -22.13 65.12 -80.09
CA MET A 1 -22.01 64.58 -78.72
C MET A 1 -21.00 63.44 -78.74
N PHE A 2 -20.19 63.39 -77.71
CA PHE A 2 -18.97 62.59 -77.53
C PHE A 2 -19.14 61.06 -77.64
N THR A 3 -18.17 60.41 -78.29
CA THR A 3 -17.69 59.02 -78.06
C THR A 3 -17.24 58.81 -76.59
N PRO A 4 -17.15 57.58 -75.99
CA PRO A 4 -16.36 56.46 -76.53
C PRO A 4 -16.68 54.98 -76.11
N ARG A 5 -15.87 54.12 -76.74
CA ARG A 5 -15.44 52.71 -76.52
C ARG A 5 -15.56 52.05 -75.13
N GLY A 6 -15.73 50.72 -75.18
CA GLY A 6 -15.07 49.72 -74.32
C GLY A 6 -15.79 48.37 -74.41
N SER A 7 -15.28 47.18 -74.15
CA SER A 7 -13.95 46.56 -74.05
C SER A 7 -14.26 45.04 -73.91
N ARG A 8 -13.44 44.16 -74.49
CA ARG A 8 -13.60 42.69 -74.41
C ARG A 8 -13.37 42.19 -72.99
N LEU A 9 -14.12 41.15 -72.58
CA LEU A 9 -13.83 40.33 -71.41
C LEU A 9 -13.75 38.85 -71.82
N VAL A 10 -12.60 38.26 -71.50
CA VAL A 10 -12.29 36.83 -71.54
C VAL A 10 -12.56 36.28 -70.13
N PRO A 11 -13.27 35.15 -69.95
CA PRO A 11 -13.30 34.49 -68.66
C PRO A 11 -12.13 33.50 -68.56
N THR A 12 -11.15 33.85 -67.73
CA THR A 12 -10.22 32.91 -67.10
C THR A 12 -10.77 32.59 -65.71
N LEU A 13 -11.09 31.32 -65.43
CA LEU A 13 -11.41 30.82 -64.09
C LEU A 13 -10.76 29.44 -63.97
N VAL A 14 -9.51 29.38 -63.51
CA VAL A 14 -9.07 29.21 -62.10
C VAL A 14 -9.31 27.76 -61.64
N CYS A 15 -8.25 26.96 -61.76
CA CYS A 15 -8.06 25.70 -61.05
C CYS A 15 -8.19 25.93 -59.55
N THR A 16 -9.22 25.37 -58.93
CA THR A 16 -9.31 25.25 -57.48
C THR A 16 -8.46 24.03 -57.07
N ALA A 17 -7.24 24.28 -56.62
CA ALA A 17 -6.46 23.30 -55.88
C ALA A 17 -7.18 23.04 -54.56
N LEU A 18 -7.77 21.85 -54.42
CA LEU A 18 -8.19 21.28 -53.14
C LEU A 18 -6.94 21.01 -52.31
N LEU A 19 -6.52 22.02 -51.55
CA LEU A 19 -5.66 21.83 -50.38
C LEU A 19 -6.49 21.08 -49.35
N GLY A 20 -6.31 19.76 -49.30
CA GLY A 20 -6.77 18.94 -48.20
C GLY A 20 -6.07 19.39 -46.94
N LEU A 21 -6.77 20.20 -46.14
CA LEU A 21 -6.42 20.42 -44.74
C LEU A 21 -6.61 19.07 -44.05
N THR A 22 -5.51 18.37 -43.78
CA THR A 22 -5.46 17.37 -42.73
C THR A 22 -5.96 18.07 -41.46
N ALA A 23 -7.10 17.61 -40.93
CA ALA A 23 -7.60 18.08 -39.66
C ALA A 23 -6.49 17.88 -38.62
N CYS A 24 -5.88 18.99 -38.19
CA CYS A 24 -4.98 19.00 -37.05
C CYS A 24 -5.76 18.46 -35.85
N GLU A 25 -5.19 17.47 -35.16
CA GLU A 25 -5.72 16.97 -33.90
C GLU A 25 -6.01 18.14 -32.96
N GLU A 26 -7.20 18.11 -32.34
CA GLU A 26 -7.57 19.09 -31.33
C GLU A 26 -6.55 19.07 -30.18
N PRO A 27 -6.19 20.25 -29.63
CA PRO A 27 -5.23 20.33 -28.55
C PRO A 27 -5.74 19.52 -27.35
N VAL A 28 -4.84 18.71 -26.78
CA VAL A 28 -5.14 17.91 -25.60
C VAL A 28 -5.55 18.86 -24.45
N THR A 29 -6.81 18.77 -24.02
CA THR A 29 -7.34 19.61 -22.96
C THR A 29 -6.88 19.09 -21.61
N ILE A 30 -6.25 19.97 -20.83
CA ILE A 30 -6.03 19.72 -19.39
C ILE A 30 -7.37 19.98 -18.70
N GLY A 31 -7.99 18.91 -18.18
CA GLY A 31 -9.19 19.07 -17.36
C GLY A 31 -8.88 19.89 -16.09
N PRO A 32 -9.81 20.75 -15.62
CA PRO A 32 -9.59 21.51 -14.39
C PRO A 32 -9.53 20.56 -13.19
N GLY A 33 -8.37 20.46 -12.53
CA GLY A 33 -8.20 19.68 -11.30
C GLY A 33 -8.56 18.19 -11.44
N ALA A 34 -8.66 17.49 -10.30
CA ALA A 34 -9.10 16.09 -10.19
C ALA A 34 -10.60 15.86 -10.54
N GLN A 35 -11.15 16.61 -11.50
CA GLN A 35 -12.54 16.46 -11.96
C GLN A 35 -12.66 15.27 -12.92
N PRO A 36 -13.74 14.46 -12.81
CA PRO A 36 -13.97 13.37 -13.74
C PRO A 36 -14.01 13.83 -15.20
N GLN A 37 -13.32 13.10 -16.09
CA GLN A 37 -13.35 13.35 -17.55
C GLN A 37 -13.79 12.09 -18.27
N THR A 38 -14.64 12.25 -19.28
CA THR A 38 -15.13 11.14 -20.11
C THR A 38 -14.54 11.23 -21.51
N ILE A 39 -13.89 10.16 -21.95
CA ILE A 39 -13.33 10.03 -23.32
C ILE A 39 -13.51 8.59 -23.80
N GLY A 40 -13.78 8.42 -25.10
CA GLY A 40 -13.82 7.06 -25.69
C GLY A 40 -14.71 6.07 -24.93
N GLY A 41 -15.82 6.54 -24.35
CA GLY A 41 -16.75 5.72 -23.56
C GLY A 41 -16.29 5.38 -22.14
N VAL A 42 -15.21 5.96 -21.63
CA VAL A 42 -14.69 5.71 -20.27
C VAL A 42 -14.59 7.01 -19.50
N THR A 43 -15.11 7.02 -18.27
CA THR A 43 -14.92 8.13 -17.33
C THR A 43 -13.77 7.80 -16.38
N PHE A 44 -12.78 8.69 -16.32
CA PHE A 44 -11.69 8.62 -15.36
C PHE A 44 -11.87 9.71 -14.32
N ALA A 45 -11.75 9.34 -13.04
CA ALA A 45 -11.80 10.26 -11.92
C ALA A 45 -10.57 10.03 -11.03
N PRO A 46 -9.50 10.84 -11.18
CA PRO A 46 -8.38 10.81 -10.26
C PRO A 46 -8.84 11.22 -8.86
N GLY A 47 -8.41 10.48 -7.84
CA GLY A 47 -8.60 10.84 -6.44
C GLY A 47 -7.46 11.71 -5.90
N GLU A 48 -7.46 11.91 -4.59
CA GLU A 48 -6.38 12.62 -3.89
C GLU A 48 -5.11 11.76 -3.89
N TYR A 49 -3.98 12.37 -4.25
CA TYR A 49 -2.68 11.68 -4.19
C TYR A 49 -2.18 11.58 -2.74
N GLY A 50 -1.32 10.61 -2.48
CA GLY A 50 -0.67 10.46 -1.17
C GLY A 50 0.77 9.99 -1.29
N ALA A 51 1.67 10.63 -0.54
CA ALA A 51 3.05 10.15 -0.36
C ALA A 51 3.08 9.12 0.78
N ARG A 52 3.59 7.91 0.53
CA ARG A 52 3.64 6.86 1.56
C ARG A 52 4.73 5.81 1.35
N TYR A 53 5.18 5.19 2.44
CA TYR A 53 5.91 3.93 2.38
C TYR A 53 4.92 2.79 2.11
N LEU A 54 5.31 1.82 1.29
CA LEU A 54 4.42 0.72 0.90
C LEU A 54 4.70 -0.54 1.71
N GLU A 55 3.59 -1.20 2.06
CA GLU A 55 3.57 -2.60 2.46
C GLU A 55 2.89 -3.41 1.36
N LEU A 56 3.59 -4.43 0.89
CA LEU A 56 3.20 -5.22 -0.26
C LEU A 56 2.89 -6.64 0.22
N ASP A 57 1.87 -7.26 -0.37
CA ASP A 57 1.61 -8.68 -0.18
C ASP A 57 2.38 -9.49 -1.21
N HIS A 58 3.27 -10.36 -0.76
CA HIS A 58 4.02 -11.28 -1.59
C HIS A 58 3.79 -12.71 -1.13
N GLN A 59 2.84 -13.40 -1.77
CA GLN A 59 2.49 -14.79 -1.48
C GLN A 59 1.99 -15.00 -0.04
N GLY A 60 1.20 -14.05 0.47
CA GLY A 60 0.72 -14.08 1.85
C GLY A 60 1.80 -13.70 2.84
N GLN A 61 2.83 -12.94 2.45
CA GLN A 61 3.83 -12.37 3.35
C GLN A 61 3.94 -10.88 3.09
N THR A 62 4.09 -10.08 4.15
CA THR A 62 4.29 -8.64 3.99
C THR A 62 5.74 -8.30 3.71
N VAL A 63 5.98 -7.59 2.59
CA VAL A 63 7.27 -7.06 2.18
C VAL A 63 7.18 -5.54 2.11
N GLU A 64 8.17 -4.84 2.66
CA GLU A 64 8.23 -3.38 2.60
C GLU A 64 8.95 -2.92 1.33
N TYR A 65 8.41 -1.90 0.66
CA TYR A 65 9.12 -1.23 -0.43
C TYR A 65 10.10 -0.20 0.17
N PRO A 66 11.39 -0.20 -0.23
CA PRO A 66 12.45 0.51 0.49
C PRO A 66 12.43 2.03 0.37
N ARG A 67 11.57 2.60 -0.49
CA ARG A 67 11.49 4.05 -0.73
C ARG A 67 10.03 4.49 -0.61
N PRO A 68 9.74 5.72 -0.16
CA PRO A 68 8.38 6.25 -0.27
C PRO A 68 8.01 6.45 -1.74
N VAL A 69 6.72 6.36 -2.03
CA VAL A 69 6.16 6.56 -3.37
C VAL A 69 5.00 7.54 -3.33
N LEU A 70 4.74 8.18 -4.46
CA LEU A 70 3.50 8.90 -4.69
C LEU A 70 2.45 7.92 -5.22
N THR A 71 1.31 7.84 -4.53
CA THR A 71 0.15 7.04 -4.94
C THR A 71 -0.91 7.97 -5.51
N ILE A 72 -1.48 7.59 -6.65
CA ILE A 72 -2.61 8.31 -7.27
C ILE A 72 -3.72 7.29 -7.54
N PRO A 73 -4.78 7.24 -6.72
CA PRO A 73 -5.94 6.40 -7.01
C PRO A 73 -6.72 6.99 -8.19
N VAL A 74 -7.24 6.14 -9.07
CA VAL A 74 -8.08 6.54 -10.19
C VAL A 74 -9.26 5.59 -10.28
N THR A 75 -10.47 6.16 -10.22
CA THR A 75 -11.69 5.42 -10.51
C THR A 75 -11.94 5.43 -12.01
N ILE A 76 -12.14 4.25 -12.58
CA ILE A 76 -12.34 4.01 -14.01
C ILE A 76 -13.75 3.45 -14.18
N THR A 77 -14.61 4.16 -14.89
CA THR A 77 -16.01 3.76 -15.10
C THR A 77 -16.30 3.60 -16.58
N ASN A 78 -16.91 2.48 -16.97
CA ASN A 78 -17.41 2.33 -18.33
C ASN A 78 -18.69 3.16 -18.50
N ALA A 79 -18.57 4.28 -19.20
CA ALA A 79 -19.67 5.19 -19.50
C ALA A 79 -20.28 4.94 -20.90
N GLY A 80 -19.78 3.94 -21.63
CA GLY A 80 -20.24 3.55 -22.96
C GLY A 80 -21.30 2.45 -22.92
N GLU A 81 -21.79 2.09 -24.11
CA GLU A 81 -22.84 1.08 -24.28
C GLU A 81 -22.30 -0.36 -24.40
N ASP A 82 -21.03 -0.54 -24.82
CA ASP A 82 -20.41 -1.86 -24.87
C ASP A 82 -19.38 -2.07 -23.76
N ASN A 83 -19.02 -3.33 -23.50
CA ASN A 83 -18.01 -3.70 -22.53
C ASN A 83 -16.63 -3.08 -22.84
N VAL A 84 -15.92 -2.65 -21.80
CA VAL A 84 -14.54 -2.14 -21.89
C VAL A 84 -13.60 -3.13 -21.21
N VAL A 85 -12.52 -3.50 -21.89
CA VAL A 85 -11.48 -4.36 -21.30
C VAL A 85 -10.42 -3.46 -20.68
N TYR A 86 -10.35 -3.46 -19.35
CA TYR A 86 -9.28 -2.81 -18.60
C TYR A 86 -8.11 -3.77 -18.42
N SER A 87 -6.93 -3.38 -18.92
CA SER A 87 -5.69 -4.14 -18.70
C SER A 87 -4.69 -3.26 -17.95
N PRO A 88 -4.36 -3.58 -16.69
CA PRO A 88 -3.43 -2.78 -15.91
C PRO A 88 -2.03 -2.83 -16.53
N SER A 89 -1.33 -1.69 -16.55
CA SER A 89 -0.01 -1.56 -17.16
C SER A 89 1.13 -1.48 -16.13
N HIS A 90 0.85 -1.81 -14.86
CA HIS A 90 1.80 -1.68 -13.74
C HIS A 90 3.10 -2.46 -13.95
N ALA A 91 3.04 -3.56 -14.70
CA ALA A 91 4.19 -4.42 -14.97
C ALA A 91 4.95 -4.06 -16.27
N SER A 92 4.58 -2.98 -16.95
CA SER A 92 5.23 -2.61 -18.22
C SER A 92 6.64 -2.07 -17.97
N GLN A 93 7.65 -2.71 -18.57
CA GLN A 93 9.03 -2.22 -18.55
C GLN A 93 9.26 -1.04 -19.50
N GLN A 94 8.37 -0.84 -20.46
CA GLN A 94 8.41 0.28 -21.41
C GLN A 94 7.23 1.20 -21.12
N MET A 95 7.53 2.40 -20.63
CA MET A 95 6.52 3.42 -20.38
C MET A 95 6.37 4.33 -21.59
N THR A 96 5.15 4.43 -22.12
CA THR A 96 4.81 5.31 -23.25
C THR A 96 3.46 5.98 -23.02
N GLU A 97 3.25 7.18 -23.58
CA GLU A 97 1.96 7.88 -23.52
C GLU A 97 0.81 7.08 -24.16
N GLY A 98 1.12 6.10 -25.02
CA GLY A 98 0.13 5.23 -25.66
C GLY A 98 -0.35 4.07 -24.79
N SER A 99 0.47 3.62 -23.83
CA SER A 99 0.31 2.32 -23.18
C SER A 99 0.37 2.32 -21.66
N THR A 100 0.89 3.38 -21.03
CA THR A 100 1.07 3.44 -19.57
C THR A 100 0.68 4.80 -19.04
N PRO A 101 0.02 4.88 -17.87
CA PRO A 101 -0.11 6.13 -17.13
C PRO A 101 1.25 6.77 -16.88
N LEU A 102 1.32 8.08 -17.10
CA LEU A 102 2.52 8.88 -16.93
C LEU A 102 2.23 10.12 -16.08
N LEU A 103 3.23 10.59 -15.36
CA LEU A 103 3.14 11.77 -14.52
C LEU A 103 4.23 12.75 -14.93
N TYR A 104 3.87 14.02 -15.08
CA TYR A 104 4.79 15.08 -15.47
C TYR A 104 4.70 16.25 -14.51
N PRO A 105 5.78 17.04 -14.34
CA PRO A 105 5.64 18.42 -13.89
C PRO A 105 4.75 19.17 -14.88
N ALA A 106 3.80 19.96 -14.40
CA ALA A 106 3.00 20.81 -15.27
C ALA A 106 3.90 21.92 -15.87
N PRO A 107 3.70 22.29 -17.14
CA PRO A 107 4.39 23.43 -17.72
C PRO A 107 4.00 24.72 -16.98
N PRO A 108 4.86 25.76 -17.02
CA PRO A 108 4.44 27.10 -16.64
C PRO A 108 3.18 27.51 -17.41
N ALA A 109 2.29 28.29 -16.79
CA ALA A 109 0.99 28.66 -17.35
C ALA A 109 1.03 29.28 -18.77
N GLU A 110 2.18 29.84 -19.17
CA GLU A 110 2.39 30.48 -20.47
C GLU A 110 2.86 29.51 -21.57
N THR A 111 3.21 28.26 -21.24
CA THR A 111 3.71 27.27 -22.20
C THR A 111 2.65 26.21 -22.49
N PRO A 112 2.20 26.06 -23.75
CA PRO A 112 1.28 24.99 -24.13
C PRO A 112 1.90 23.62 -23.85
N LEU A 113 1.10 22.69 -23.31
CA LEU A 113 1.57 21.35 -22.97
C LEU A 113 2.08 20.55 -24.18
N ALA A 114 1.56 20.82 -25.38
CA ALA A 114 2.04 20.22 -26.62
C ALA A 114 3.47 20.65 -26.99
N GLU A 115 3.93 21.80 -26.49
CA GLU A 115 5.25 22.37 -26.76
C GLU A 115 6.25 22.11 -25.62
N PHE A 116 5.76 21.63 -24.48
CA PHE A 116 6.57 21.36 -23.31
C PHE A 116 7.35 20.05 -23.47
N SER A 117 8.66 20.08 -23.20
CA SER A 117 9.49 18.87 -23.16
C SER A 117 9.12 18.02 -21.94
N LYS A 118 8.33 16.98 -22.18
CA LYS A 118 7.77 16.09 -21.15
C LYS A 118 8.82 15.11 -20.63
N ALA A 119 9.61 15.51 -19.63
CA ALA A 119 10.37 14.55 -18.83
C ALA A 119 9.43 13.91 -17.80
N PRO A 120 9.09 12.61 -17.92
CA PRO A 120 8.20 11.97 -16.97
C PRO A 120 8.87 11.82 -15.60
N ILE A 121 8.08 11.96 -14.55
CA ILE A 121 8.39 11.42 -13.24
C ILE A 121 8.29 9.90 -13.36
N ASN A 122 9.33 9.19 -12.92
CA ASN A 122 9.41 7.75 -13.10
C ASN A 122 8.23 7.05 -12.43
N GLY A 123 7.59 6.12 -13.15
CA GLY A 123 6.68 5.16 -12.55
C GLY A 123 7.43 4.21 -11.63
N VAL A 124 6.78 3.74 -10.57
CA VAL A 124 7.33 2.74 -9.67
C VAL A 124 6.82 1.36 -10.09
N TYR A 125 7.74 0.53 -10.55
CA TYR A 125 7.52 -0.90 -10.75
C TYR A 125 7.82 -1.65 -9.46
N LEU A 126 6.88 -2.46 -9.00
CA LEU A 126 7.06 -3.35 -7.85
C LEU A 126 7.65 -4.66 -8.35
N ASP A 127 8.92 -4.90 -8.02
CA ASP A 127 9.64 -6.12 -8.37
C ASP A 127 9.15 -7.34 -7.57
N ARG A 128 8.63 -7.10 -6.37
CA ARG A 128 8.09 -8.10 -5.47
C ARG A 128 6.83 -7.60 -4.79
N GLY A 129 5.84 -8.49 -4.74
CA GLY A 129 4.57 -8.26 -4.04
C GLY A 129 3.61 -7.35 -4.80
N THR A 130 2.38 -7.28 -4.29
CA THR A 130 1.28 -6.50 -4.84
C THR A 130 0.77 -5.52 -3.80
N LEU A 131 0.46 -4.30 -4.21
CA LEU A 131 -0.13 -3.30 -3.33
C LEU A 131 -1.64 -3.57 -3.19
N PRO A 132 -2.20 -3.66 -1.98
CA PRO A 132 -3.64 -3.75 -1.79
C PRO A 132 -4.39 -2.60 -2.49
N GLY A 133 -5.44 -2.93 -3.24
CA GLY A 133 -6.22 -1.97 -4.02
C GLY A 133 -5.66 -1.66 -5.42
N GLN A 134 -4.47 -2.15 -5.77
CA GLN A 134 -3.98 -2.11 -7.15
C GLN A 134 -4.59 -3.25 -7.97
N VAL A 135 -5.07 -2.96 -9.17
CA VAL A 135 -5.63 -3.97 -10.06
C VAL A 135 -4.49 -4.75 -10.73
N THR A 136 -4.45 -6.06 -10.50
CA THR A 136 -3.35 -6.93 -10.98
C THR A 136 -3.72 -7.83 -12.15
N ALA A 137 -5.00 -7.89 -12.51
CA ALA A 137 -5.52 -8.73 -13.59
C ALA A 137 -6.38 -7.91 -14.57
N THR A 138 -6.43 -8.37 -15.82
CA THR A 138 -7.35 -7.81 -16.82
C THR A 138 -8.80 -8.04 -16.39
N THR A 139 -9.59 -6.97 -16.43
CA THR A 139 -11.00 -6.98 -16.02
C THR A 139 -11.87 -6.46 -17.16
N THR A 140 -13.01 -7.09 -17.40
CA THR A 140 -14.01 -6.58 -18.34
C THR A 140 -15.08 -5.81 -17.58
N LEU A 141 -15.23 -4.53 -17.89
CA LEU A 141 -16.20 -3.62 -17.31
C LEU A 141 -17.47 -3.57 -18.17
N ALA A 142 -18.61 -4.01 -17.62
CA ALA A 142 -19.91 -3.82 -18.24
C ALA A 142 -20.33 -2.33 -18.24
N PRO A 143 -21.31 -1.91 -19.05
CA PRO A 143 -21.85 -0.55 -19.02
C PRO A 143 -22.27 -0.13 -17.62
N GLY A 144 -21.76 1.02 -17.16
CA GLY A 144 -22.00 1.56 -15.82
C GLY A 144 -21.14 0.95 -14.70
N GLU A 145 -20.33 -0.06 -14.99
CA GLU A 145 -19.44 -0.67 -14.00
C GLU A 145 -18.19 0.20 -13.76
N SER A 146 -17.74 0.23 -12.52
CA SER A 146 -16.55 0.96 -12.09
C SER A 146 -15.55 0.03 -11.42
N LEU A 147 -14.26 0.32 -11.62
CA LEU A 147 -13.17 -0.21 -10.80
C LEU A 147 -12.30 0.94 -10.29
N SER A 148 -11.56 0.70 -9.23
CA SER A 148 -10.54 1.62 -8.72
C SER A 148 -9.17 0.99 -8.86
N ASP A 149 -8.20 1.74 -9.36
CA ASP A 149 -6.81 1.33 -9.46
C ASP A 149 -5.89 2.38 -8.84
N ILE A 150 -4.65 1.99 -8.51
CA ILE A 150 -3.65 2.84 -7.88
C ILE A 150 -2.40 2.88 -8.74
N PHE A 151 -2.04 4.07 -9.24
CA PHE A 151 -0.80 4.31 -9.96
C PHE A 151 0.30 4.80 -9.02
N LEU A 152 1.51 4.29 -9.23
CA LEU A 152 2.67 4.54 -8.37
C LEU A 152 3.74 5.30 -9.13
N PHE A 153 4.23 6.39 -8.55
CA PHE A 153 5.30 7.22 -9.10
C PHE A 153 6.35 7.52 -8.04
N GLU A 154 7.57 7.84 -8.46
CA GLU A 154 8.57 8.41 -7.56
C GLU A 154 8.07 9.73 -6.98
N ILE A 155 8.46 10.05 -5.75
CA ILE A 155 8.07 11.31 -5.10
C ILE A 155 8.64 12.48 -5.94
N PRO A 156 7.78 13.40 -6.45
CA PRO A 156 8.24 14.57 -7.18
C PRO A 156 9.16 15.46 -6.30
N ASP A 157 10.12 16.13 -6.94
CA ASP A 157 10.96 17.11 -6.27
C ASP A 157 10.12 18.19 -5.57
N GLY A 158 10.57 18.67 -4.41
CA GLY A 158 9.84 19.63 -3.59
C GLY A 158 9.64 21.01 -4.23
N SER A 159 10.36 21.33 -5.31
CA SER A 159 10.18 22.55 -6.10
C SER A 159 9.00 22.50 -7.08
N ILE A 160 8.45 21.31 -7.35
CA ILE A 160 7.29 21.13 -8.21
C ILE A 160 6.02 21.50 -7.42
N THR A 161 5.12 22.26 -8.03
CA THR A 161 3.83 22.68 -7.42
C THR A 161 2.61 22.17 -8.17
N ASP A 162 2.79 21.73 -9.41
CA ASP A 162 1.71 21.32 -10.28
C ASP A 162 2.18 20.12 -11.11
N LEU A 163 1.29 19.15 -11.26
CA LEU A 163 1.54 17.91 -11.98
C LEU A 163 0.49 17.74 -13.08
N VAL A 164 0.84 16.94 -14.09
CA VAL A 164 -0.09 16.44 -15.08
C VAL A 164 -0.06 14.92 -15.06
N LEU A 165 -1.19 14.30 -14.72
CA LEU A 165 -1.40 12.87 -14.89
C LEU A 165 -1.92 12.62 -16.31
N SER A 166 -1.20 11.79 -17.06
CA SER A 166 -1.59 11.33 -18.39
C SER A 166 -2.09 9.90 -18.32
N LEU A 167 -3.33 9.68 -18.74
CA LEU A 167 -3.91 8.35 -18.88
C LEU A 167 -3.95 7.95 -20.37
N PRO A 168 -3.36 6.80 -20.75
CA PRO A 168 -3.13 6.44 -22.14
C PRO A 168 -4.41 6.03 -22.89
N PRO A 169 -4.42 6.16 -24.23
CA PRO A 169 -5.46 5.63 -25.13
C PRO A 169 -5.78 4.16 -24.89
N SER A 170 -4.81 3.32 -24.54
CA SER A 170 -5.01 1.89 -24.27
C SER A 170 -6.00 1.60 -23.12
N MET A 171 -6.30 2.58 -22.26
CA MET A 171 -7.28 2.45 -21.18
C MET A 171 -8.70 2.86 -21.58
N HIS A 172 -8.90 3.39 -22.80
CA HIS A 172 -10.18 3.83 -23.32
C HIS A 172 -10.29 3.58 -24.83
N ARG A 173 -11.34 4.08 -25.51
CA ARG A 173 -11.49 3.92 -26.97
C ARG A 173 -11.14 5.17 -27.78
N GLY A 174 -10.40 6.09 -27.17
CA GLY A 174 -9.94 7.34 -27.81
C GLY A 174 -8.60 7.14 -28.51
N THR A 175 -8.16 8.14 -29.27
CA THR A 175 -6.86 8.12 -29.94
C THR A 175 -5.76 8.84 -29.16
N ASN A 176 -6.15 9.78 -28.30
CA ASN A 176 -5.25 10.67 -27.55
C ASN A 176 -5.34 10.42 -26.04
N PRO A 177 -4.23 10.60 -25.29
CA PRO A 177 -4.25 10.47 -23.84
C PRO A 177 -5.13 11.53 -23.19
N VAL A 178 -5.67 11.21 -22.01
CA VAL A 178 -6.39 12.17 -21.16
C VAL A 178 -5.43 12.78 -20.17
N LEU A 179 -5.46 14.11 -20.03
CA LEU A 179 -4.54 14.85 -19.19
C LEU A 179 -5.29 15.54 -18.04
N PHE A 180 -4.88 15.25 -16.81
CA PHE A 180 -5.44 15.81 -15.59
C PHE A 180 -4.41 16.70 -14.91
N GLY A 181 -4.75 17.97 -14.70
CA GLY A 181 -3.95 18.87 -13.86
C GLY A 181 -4.17 18.56 -12.39
N LEU A 182 -3.09 18.42 -11.63
CA LEU A 182 -3.11 18.15 -10.19
C LEU A 182 -2.27 19.19 -9.46
N SER A 183 -2.86 19.93 -8.51
CA SER A 183 -2.09 20.81 -7.63
C SER A 183 -1.31 19.98 -6.63
N TYR A 184 0.01 20.04 -6.71
CA TYR A 184 0.92 19.25 -5.90
C TYR A 184 1.53 20.08 -4.77
N LYS A 185 1.54 19.49 -3.59
CA LYS A 185 2.24 19.99 -2.42
C LYS A 185 3.03 18.83 -1.86
N ALA A 186 4.35 19.01 -1.78
CA ALA A 186 5.20 18.05 -1.11
C ALA A 186 4.70 17.82 0.33
N THR A 187 4.43 16.57 0.66
CA THR A 187 4.00 16.12 1.98
C THR A 187 5.03 15.16 2.55
N THR A 188 5.14 15.12 3.88
CA THR A 188 5.95 14.09 4.54
C THR A 188 5.32 12.73 4.23
N PRO A 189 6.07 11.77 3.65
CA PRO A 189 5.53 10.46 3.37
C PRO A 189 5.00 9.80 4.64
N THR A 190 3.80 9.26 4.55
CA THR A 190 3.20 8.49 5.64
C THR A 190 3.76 7.08 5.61
N GLY A 191 4.39 6.64 6.70
CA GLY A 191 4.92 5.29 6.86
C GLY A 191 3.94 4.39 7.59
N PRO A 192 4.09 3.06 7.53
CA PRO A 192 3.00 2.16 7.89
C PRO A 192 2.42 2.48 9.26
N THR A 193 1.10 2.41 9.39
CA THR A 193 0.38 2.84 10.58
C THR A 193 0.94 2.12 11.80
N VAL A 194 1.45 2.89 12.75
CA VAL A 194 1.87 2.41 14.06
C VAL A 194 0.77 2.77 15.05
N TYR A 195 0.27 1.76 15.75
CA TYR A 195 -0.78 1.90 16.76
C TYR A 195 -0.15 1.95 18.15
N GLU A 196 -0.93 2.35 19.14
CA GLU A 196 -0.52 2.32 20.56
C GLU A 196 -1.04 1.06 21.25
N VAL A 197 -0.40 0.66 22.35
CA VAL A 197 -0.89 -0.42 23.22
C VAL A 197 -2.33 -0.13 23.66
N GLY A 198 -3.19 -1.15 23.61
CA GLY A 198 -4.61 -1.08 23.92
C GLY A 198 -5.49 -0.54 22.78
N GLN A 199 -4.92 -0.17 21.64
CA GLN A 199 -5.72 0.17 20.45
C GLN A 199 -6.12 -1.10 19.69
N SER A 200 -7.40 -1.17 19.33
CA SER A 200 -7.93 -2.22 18.45
C SER A 200 -7.64 -1.87 16.99
N ILE A 201 -7.08 -2.84 16.27
CA ILE A 201 -6.56 -2.70 14.92
C ILE A 201 -7.38 -3.64 14.03
N ASP A 202 -8.13 -3.10 13.09
CA ASP A 202 -8.85 -3.91 12.10
C ASP A 202 -7.94 -4.24 10.93
N VAL A 203 -7.74 -5.53 10.70
CA VAL A 203 -6.98 -6.08 9.58
C VAL A 203 -7.91 -6.99 8.81
N GLU A 204 -8.61 -6.44 7.82
CA GLU A 204 -9.49 -7.18 6.91
C GLU A 204 -10.51 -8.08 7.67
N GLY A 205 -11.19 -7.49 8.66
CA GLY A 205 -12.17 -8.20 9.49
C GLY A 205 -11.55 -9.11 10.56
N VAL A 206 -10.30 -8.85 10.94
CA VAL A 206 -9.68 -9.41 12.14
C VAL A 206 -9.26 -8.26 13.04
N SER A 207 -9.83 -8.22 14.24
CA SER A 207 -9.46 -7.23 15.24
C SER A 207 -8.28 -7.74 16.05
N PHE A 208 -7.15 -7.04 15.98
CA PHE A 208 -5.93 -7.31 16.73
C PHE A 208 -5.69 -6.20 17.78
N GLU A 209 -5.26 -6.56 18.97
CA GLU A 209 -4.94 -5.60 20.04
C GLU A 209 -3.74 -6.11 20.84
N VAL A 210 -2.71 -5.28 21.06
CA VAL A 210 -1.73 -5.54 22.12
C VAL A 210 -2.37 -5.09 23.43
N THR A 211 -2.72 -6.05 24.28
CA THR A 211 -3.51 -5.80 25.50
C THR A 211 -2.63 -5.44 26.69
N ALA A 212 -1.40 -5.94 26.75
CA ALA A 212 -0.47 -5.65 27.83
C ALA A 212 0.99 -5.84 27.40
N VAL A 213 1.88 -5.15 28.10
CA VAL A 213 3.33 -5.33 28.01
C VAL A 213 3.90 -5.33 29.41
N ASP A 214 4.61 -6.40 29.79
CA ASP A 214 5.14 -6.58 31.14
C ASP A 214 6.54 -7.21 31.13
N GLN A 215 7.23 -7.09 32.27
CA GLN A 215 8.52 -7.72 32.52
C GLN A 215 8.35 -8.76 33.62
N ALA A 216 8.62 -10.02 33.31
CA ALA A 216 8.35 -11.12 34.24
C ALA A 216 9.31 -12.30 34.06
N TYR A 217 9.50 -13.05 35.15
CA TYR A 217 9.96 -14.44 35.05
C TYR A 217 8.79 -15.29 34.56
N ILE A 218 8.98 -15.99 33.44
CA ILE A 218 7.90 -16.74 32.81
C ILE A 218 7.85 -18.13 33.39
N LYS A 219 6.67 -18.56 33.83
CA LYS A 219 6.45 -19.93 34.27
C LYS A 219 6.48 -20.87 33.07
N LEU A 220 7.31 -21.90 33.16
CA LEU A 220 7.59 -22.86 32.10
C LEU A 220 7.09 -24.23 32.52
N LYS A 221 6.55 -24.99 31.56
CA LYS A 221 6.23 -26.41 31.71
C LYS A 221 7.00 -27.20 30.65
N ASN A 222 7.64 -28.29 31.07
CA ASN A 222 8.29 -29.20 30.12
C ASN A 222 7.38 -30.39 29.75
N SER A 223 7.80 -31.20 28.78
CA SER A 223 7.08 -32.40 28.32
C SER A 223 6.87 -33.47 29.39
N ASP A 224 7.65 -33.45 30.47
CA ASP A 224 7.52 -34.36 31.62
C ASP A 224 6.64 -33.76 32.74
N GLU A 225 5.92 -32.68 32.43
CA GLU A 225 5.08 -31.90 33.35
C GLU A 225 5.83 -31.27 34.54
N LYS A 226 7.16 -31.15 34.46
CA LYS A 226 7.93 -30.40 35.43
C LYS A 226 7.76 -28.91 35.17
N GLU A 227 7.39 -28.21 36.23
CA GLU A 227 7.27 -26.76 36.23
C GLU A 227 8.61 -26.11 36.61
N GLY A 228 8.85 -24.92 36.07
CA GLY A 228 10.00 -24.08 36.36
C GLY A 228 9.73 -22.65 35.94
N TYR A 229 10.77 -21.83 35.92
CA TYR A 229 10.72 -20.45 35.46
C TYR A 229 11.85 -20.17 34.48
N SER A 230 11.73 -19.10 33.70
CA SER A 230 12.88 -18.56 32.95
C SER A 230 14.01 -18.18 33.91
N ASP A 231 15.26 -18.30 33.46
CA ASP A 231 16.42 -17.95 34.29
C ASP A 231 16.57 -16.44 34.50
N GLU A 232 16.11 -15.66 33.51
CA GLU A 232 16.12 -14.20 33.49
C GLU A 232 14.69 -13.67 33.26
N PRO A 233 14.37 -12.46 33.74
CA PRO A 233 13.13 -11.81 33.39
C PRO A 233 13.14 -11.42 31.91
N VAL A 234 12.02 -11.63 31.25
CA VAL A 234 11.84 -11.33 29.82
C VAL A 234 10.80 -10.26 29.63
N LEU A 235 10.79 -9.63 28.46
CA LEU A 235 9.72 -8.76 28.03
C LEU A 235 8.61 -9.60 27.39
N ARG A 236 7.41 -9.55 27.96
CA ARG A 236 6.21 -10.22 27.46
C ARG A 236 5.29 -9.19 26.82
N VAL A 237 4.78 -9.52 25.63
CA VAL A 237 3.80 -8.72 24.88
C VAL A 237 2.56 -9.57 24.69
N ASP A 238 1.53 -9.29 25.46
CA ASP A 238 0.22 -9.94 25.36
C ASP A 238 -0.62 -9.28 24.27
N TYR A 239 -1.28 -10.11 23.49
CA TYR A 239 -2.18 -9.65 22.44
C TYR A 239 -3.42 -10.54 22.32
N LYS A 240 -4.45 -9.94 21.74
CA LYS A 240 -5.74 -10.57 21.49
C LYS A 240 -6.08 -10.45 20.01
N LEU A 241 -6.56 -11.54 19.44
CA LEU A 241 -7.18 -11.57 18.12
C LEU A 241 -8.66 -11.88 18.27
N THR A 242 -9.50 -11.22 17.48
CA THR A 242 -10.93 -11.50 17.36
C THR A 242 -11.30 -11.60 15.90
N ASN A 243 -11.90 -12.72 15.51
CA ASN A 243 -12.43 -12.91 14.17
C ASN A 243 -13.75 -12.12 14.04
N THR A 244 -13.76 -11.05 13.25
CA THR A 244 -14.96 -10.24 13.00
C THR A 244 -15.62 -10.54 11.64
N THR A 245 -15.09 -11.51 10.88
CA THR A 245 -15.71 -11.97 9.64
C THR A 245 -16.85 -12.97 9.91
N ASP A 246 -17.54 -13.36 8.83
CA ASP A 246 -18.61 -14.35 8.82
C ASP A 246 -18.11 -15.79 8.56
N SER A 247 -16.81 -15.98 8.40
CA SER A 247 -16.17 -17.27 8.13
C SER A 247 -15.15 -17.65 9.21
N ALA A 248 -14.93 -18.94 9.45
CA ALA A 248 -13.84 -19.38 10.31
C ALA A 248 -12.47 -18.98 9.74
N LEU A 249 -11.49 -18.74 10.62
CA LEU A 249 -10.10 -18.51 10.24
C LEU A 249 -9.14 -19.29 11.14
N THR A 250 -7.94 -19.55 10.63
CA THR A 250 -6.87 -20.21 11.41
C THR A 250 -5.87 -19.17 11.87
N PHE A 251 -5.61 -19.14 13.17
CA PHE A 251 -4.53 -18.37 13.77
C PHE A 251 -3.34 -19.29 14.07
N ASP A 252 -2.19 -19.00 13.47
CA ASP A 252 -0.90 -19.63 13.75
C ASP A 252 -0.03 -18.61 14.52
N PRO A 253 0.32 -18.85 15.79
CA PRO A 253 1.06 -17.88 16.57
C PRO A 253 2.56 -17.78 16.20
N GLY A 254 3.11 -18.69 15.40
CA GLY A 254 4.49 -18.57 14.89
C GLY A 254 5.60 -18.76 15.95
N HIS A 255 5.28 -19.26 17.15
CA HIS A 255 6.25 -19.44 18.24
C HIS A 255 7.33 -20.48 17.94
N ARG A 256 6.96 -21.52 17.19
CA ARG A 256 7.82 -22.68 16.89
C ARG A 256 8.25 -22.78 15.43
N ASP A 257 8.07 -21.70 14.66
CA ASP A 257 8.32 -21.56 13.21
C ASP A 257 8.93 -22.81 12.51
N LEU A 258 8.04 -23.66 11.99
CA LEU A 258 8.37 -24.81 11.14
C LEU A 258 8.00 -24.56 9.67
N SER A 259 7.33 -23.44 9.36
CA SER A 259 6.68 -23.14 8.08
C SER A 259 7.37 -22.01 7.29
N GLY A 260 8.40 -21.37 7.86
CA GLY A 260 9.12 -20.25 7.24
C GLY A 260 8.41 -18.90 7.40
N ARG A 261 7.37 -18.82 8.23
CA ARG A 261 6.66 -17.59 8.58
C ARG A 261 7.41 -16.91 9.71
N GLN A 262 7.85 -15.67 9.48
CA GLN A 262 8.54 -14.90 10.51
C GLN A 262 7.55 -14.49 11.59
N GLY A 263 7.58 -15.18 12.73
CA GLY A 263 6.76 -14.84 13.90
C GLY A 263 7.04 -13.43 14.45
N ALA A 264 6.35 -13.09 15.53
CA ALA A 264 6.41 -11.76 16.15
C ALA A 264 7.83 -11.18 16.29
N ARG A 265 7.97 -9.89 15.99
CA ARG A 265 9.21 -9.13 16.03
C ARG A 265 9.11 -7.96 16.99
N LEU A 266 10.25 -7.54 17.49
CA LEU A 266 10.36 -6.35 18.32
C LEU A 266 11.59 -5.56 17.87
N HIS A 267 11.40 -4.28 17.60
CA HIS A 267 12.45 -3.38 17.15
C HIS A 267 12.66 -2.26 18.17
N SER A 268 13.90 -1.88 18.40
CA SER A 268 14.28 -0.61 18.99
C SER A 268 14.79 0.34 17.91
N THR A 269 15.17 1.55 18.32
CA THR A 269 15.88 2.51 17.48
C THR A 269 17.26 2.02 17.03
N THR A 270 17.85 1.04 17.72
CA THR A 270 19.19 0.50 17.47
C THR A 270 19.20 -0.83 16.72
N GLY A 271 18.06 -1.51 16.60
CA GLY A 271 17.95 -2.75 15.84
C GLY A 271 16.81 -3.65 16.31
N ALA A 272 16.75 -4.87 15.77
CA ALA A 272 15.80 -5.89 16.22
C ALA A 272 16.27 -6.51 17.55
N LEU A 273 15.33 -6.74 18.46
CA LEU A 273 15.54 -7.50 19.70
C LEU A 273 15.31 -8.99 19.44
N ASN A 274 16.05 -9.84 20.16
CA ASN A 274 15.90 -11.28 20.00
C ASN A 274 14.60 -11.77 20.65
N ARG A 275 13.90 -12.67 19.96
CA ARG A 275 12.82 -13.45 20.53
C ARG A 275 13.41 -14.50 21.48
N VAL A 276 12.82 -14.67 22.66
CA VAL A 276 13.21 -15.71 23.61
C VAL A 276 12.89 -17.07 22.99
N ARG A 277 13.93 -17.89 22.79
CA ARG A 277 13.78 -19.25 22.28
C ARG A 277 13.69 -20.23 23.43
N LEU A 278 12.49 -20.78 23.64
CA LEU A 278 12.29 -21.88 24.57
C LEU A 278 12.84 -23.20 23.99
N PRO A 279 13.37 -24.11 24.81
CA PRO A 279 13.70 -25.46 24.38
C PRO A 279 12.51 -26.16 23.73
N SER A 280 12.77 -27.02 22.74
CA SER A 280 11.71 -27.69 21.95
C SER A 280 10.69 -28.51 22.75
N ASN A 281 11.06 -28.94 23.96
CA ASN A 281 10.23 -29.71 24.90
C ASN A 281 9.65 -28.86 26.03
N THR A 282 9.70 -27.52 25.91
CA THR A 282 9.22 -26.57 26.92
C THR A 282 8.19 -25.63 26.30
N SER A 283 7.18 -25.25 27.08
CA SER A 283 6.22 -24.20 26.75
C SER A 283 6.11 -23.21 27.90
N ALA A 284 5.79 -21.96 27.58
CA ALA A 284 5.38 -20.96 28.55
C ALA A 284 3.90 -21.17 28.92
N GLU A 285 3.58 -21.12 30.20
CA GLU A 285 2.21 -21.29 30.67
C GLU A 285 1.29 -20.21 30.06
N GLY A 286 0.19 -20.65 29.44
CA GLY A 286 -0.78 -19.78 28.78
C GLY A 286 -0.44 -19.39 27.34
N GLN A 287 0.74 -19.73 26.83
CA GLN A 287 1.10 -19.51 25.43
C GLN A 287 0.42 -20.56 24.55
N LEU A 288 -0.07 -20.17 23.38
CA LEU A 288 -0.60 -21.14 22.42
C LEU A 288 0.51 -22.04 21.88
N GLU A 289 0.32 -23.36 21.98
CA GLU A 289 1.32 -24.32 21.48
C GLU A 289 1.13 -24.70 20.01
N ARG A 290 -0.06 -24.47 19.45
CA ARG A 290 -0.49 -24.88 18.11
C ARG A 290 -1.44 -23.86 17.51
N GLU A 291 -1.70 -24.03 16.23
CA GLU A 291 -2.73 -23.28 15.51
C GLU A 291 -4.09 -23.41 16.21
N ALA A 292 -4.85 -22.30 16.22
CA ALA A 292 -6.19 -22.22 16.74
C ALA A 292 -7.18 -21.86 15.62
N GLU A 293 -8.26 -22.61 15.52
CA GLU A 293 -9.38 -22.24 14.65
C GLU A 293 -10.30 -21.27 15.39
N LEU A 294 -10.59 -20.12 14.78
CA LEU A 294 -11.45 -19.07 15.31
C LEU A 294 -12.72 -18.99 14.48
N ALA A 295 -13.84 -19.42 15.09
CA ALA A 295 -15.17 -19.19 14.53
C ALA A 295 -15.51 -17.69 14.43
N PRO A 296 -16.50 -17.29 13.62
CA PRO A 296 -17.02 -15.92 13.59
C PRO A 296 -17.35 -15.39 15.00
N GLY A 297 -16.81 -14.22 15.35
CA GLY A 297 -16.98 -13.57 16.65
C GLY A 297 -16.12 -14.16 17.78
N ALA A 298 -15.36 -15.23 17.55
CA ALA A 298 -14.49 -15.81 18.56
C ALA A 298 -13.20 -14.98 18.74
N SER A 299 -12.66 -15.00 19.96
CA SER A 299 -11.36 -14.39 20.27
C SER A 299 -10.38 -15.41 20.81
N VAL A 300 -9.10 -15.14 20.61
CA VAL A 300 -7.99 -15.84 21.26
C VAL A 300 -6.99 -14.83 21.81
N THR A 301 -6.37 -15.17 22.93
CA THR A 301 -5.29 -14.41 23.54
C THR A 301 -4.02 -15.23 23.50
N ASP A 302 -2.90 -14.58 23.22
CA ASP A 302 -1.59 -15.19 23.22
C ASP A 302 -0.53 -14.12 23.50
N PHE A 303 0.74 -14.51 23.60
CA PHE A 303 1.82 -13.58 23.86
C PHE A 303 3.13 -13.97 23.20
N ALA A 304 3.97 -12.96 22.94
CA ALA A 304 5.33 -13.13 22.46
C ALA A 304 6.34 -12.73 23.55
N LEU A 305 7.46 -13.44 23.60
CA LEU A 305 8.52 -13.23 24.59
C LEU A 305 9.79 -12.74 23.89
N PHE A 306 10.37 -11.65 24.40
CA PHE A 306 11.59 -11.03 23.89
C PHE A 306 12.61 -10.82 24.99
N GLU A 307 13.88 -10.79 24.60
CA GLU A 307 14.93 -10.32 25.49
C GLU A 307 14.59 -8.91 25.96
N ARG A 308 14.77 -8.67 27.26
CA ARG A 308 14.48 -7.38 27.85
C ARG A 308 15.63 -6.40 27.55
N PRO A 309 15.35 -5.20 27.03
CA PRO A 309 16.38 -4.18 26.93
C PRO A 309 16.74 -3.54 28.29
N ASP A 310 18.00 -3.13 28.43
CA ASP A 310 18.54 -2.58 29.69
C ASP A 310 18.22 -1.09 29.91
N GLN A 311 17.71 -0.41 28.89
CA GLN A 311 17.49 1.04 28.91
C GLN A 311 16.07 1.39 28.43
N ALA A 312 15.57 2.51 28.94
CA ALA A 312 14.33 3.11 28.48
C ALA A 312 14.42 3.46 27.00
N GLN A 313 13.44 3.02 26.23
CA GLN A 313 13.39 3.27 24.79
C GLN A 313 11.98 3.04 24.23
N SER A 314 11.73 3.59 23.04
CA SER A 314 10.56 3.22 22.26
C SER A 314 10.85 1.91 21.54
N LEU A 315 9.92 0.96 21.67
CA LEU A 315 9.94 -0.32 20.98
C LEU A 315 8.80 -0.35 19.96
N THR A 316 8.98 -1.08 18.88
CA THR A 316 7.93 -1.36 17.90
C THR A 316 7.74 -2.86 17.81
N PHE A 317 6.60 -3.33 18.29
CA PHE A 317 6.17 -4.71 18.10
C PHE A 317 5.57 -4.86 16.71
N GLU A 318 5.95 -5.93 16.01
CA GLU A 318 5.36 -6.27 14.73
C GLU A 318 4.86 -7.71 14.69
N LEU A 319 3.69 -7.92 14.11
CA LEU A 319 3.18 -9.23 13.76
C LEU A 319 2.62 -9.21 12.33
N ALA A 320 3.10 -10.10 11.48
CA ALA A 320 2.58 -10.24 10.13
C ALA A 320 1.14 -10.80 10.17
N ALA A 321 0.28 -10.29 9.31
CA ALA A 321 -1.14 -10.65 9.29
C ALA A 321 -1.41 -12.03 8.69
N ASP A 322 -0.39 -12.63 8.06
CA ASP A 322 -0.41 -13.98 7.52
C ASP A 322 -0.62 -15.05 8.60
N HIS A 323 -0.18 -14.75 9.83
CA HIS A 323 -0.47 -15.52 11.04
C HIS A 323 -1.96 -15.69 11.30
N PHE A 324 -2.83 -14.84 10.76
CA PHE A 324 -4.28 -14.96 10.84
C PHE A 324 -4.95 -14.90 9.45
N ALA A 325 -4.23 -15.41 8.43
CA ALA A 325 -4.70 -15.56 7.05
C ALA A 325 -5.19 -14.25 6.41
N ARG A 326 -4.50 -13.14 6.67
CA ARG A 326 -4.71 -11.83 6.05
C ARG A 326 -3.41 -11.27 5.50
N SER A 327 -3.52 -10.19 4.73
CA SER A 327 -2.37 -9.48 4.19
C SER A 327 -2.04 -8.23 5.02
N GLY A 328 -0.77 -7.88 5.11
CA GLY A 328 -0.29 -6.71 5.85
C GLY A 328 0.43 -7.04 7.15
N LYS A 329 0.81 -6.02 7.91
CA LYS A 329 1.53 -6.16 9.17
C LYS A 329 0.95 -5.25 10.23
N VAL A 330 0.73 -5.79 11.42
CA VAL A 330 0.40 -4.98 12.60
C VAL A 330 1.68 -4.39 13.17
N ARG A 331 1.67 -3.09 13.48
CA ARG A 331 2.74 -2.42 14.23
C ARG A 331 2.20 -1.71 15.44
N VAL A 332 2.80 -1.96 16.60
CA VAL A 332 2.41 -1.31 17.85
C VAL A 332 3.63 -0.67 18.51
N SER A 333 3.55 0.63 18.75
CA SER A 333 4.49 1.38 19.57
C SER A 333 4.31 0.98 21.03
N ILE A 334 5.42 0.59 21.65
CA ILE A 334 5.48 0.17 23.04
C ILE A 334 6.44 1.14 23.75
N PRO A 335 5.95 2.01 24.65
CA PRO A 335 6.82 2.73 25.57
C PRO A 335 7.42 1.72 26.55
N PHE A 336 8.75 1.63 26.61
CA PHE A 336 9.42 0.69 27.50
C PHE A 336 10.30 1.43 28.50
N GLU A 337 10.14 1.07 29.77
CA GLU A 337 11.00 1.46 30.89
C GLU A 337 11.49 0.19 31.60
N PRO A 338 12.80 -0.02 31.79
CA PRO A 338 13.32 -1.12 32.58
C PRO A 338 12.75 -1.10 34.00
N ALA A 339 12.31 -2.26 34.49
CA ALA A 339 11.82 -2.42 35.85
C ALA A 339 12.63 -3.48 36.59
N ASP A 340 12.80 -3.31 37.90
CA ASP A 340 13.29 -4.38 38.75
C ASP A 340 12.18 -5.43 38.91
N VAL A 341 12.43 -6.63 38.37
CA VAL A 341 11.49 -7.74 38.42
C VAL A 341 11.86 -8.63 39.60
N ALA A 342 10.98 -8.69 40.60
CA ALA A 342 11.15 -9.60 41.72
C ALA A 342 11.11 -11.06 41.25
N GLN A 343 12.03 -11.88 41.75
CA GLN A 343 11.99 -13.32 41.50
C GLN A 343 10.76 -13.94 42.18
N PRO A 344 10.05 -14.87 41.51
CA PRO A 344 9.02 -15.69 42.12
C PRO A 344 9.53 -16.38 43.40
N GLU A 345 8.68 -16.47 44.43
CA GLU A 345 9.05 -17.09 45.70
C GLU A 345 9.52 -18.54 45.54
N GLU A 346 8.95 -19.26 44.57
CA GLU A 346 9.26 -20.63 44.23
C GLU A 346 10.72 -20.76 43.75
N MET A 347 11.22 -19.79 42.99
CA MET A 347 12.63 -19.76 42.56
C MET A 347 13.56 -19.50 43.74
N THR A 348 13.18 -18.58 44.63
CA THR A 348 13.99 -18.24 45.80
C THR A 348 14.09 -19.40 46.78
N LYS A 349 13.00 -20.14 47.00
CA LYS A 349 12.96 -21.36 47.84
C LYS A 349 13.84 -22.47 47.25
N ALA A 350 13.74 -22.73 45.94
CA ALA A 350 14.54 -23.75 45.26
C ALA A 350 16.06 -23.48 45.28
N GLN A 351 16.47 -22.22 45.39
CA GLN A 351 17.88 -21.84 45.54
C GLN A 351 18.38 -21.99 46.98
N ALA A 352 17.52 -21.75 47.98
CA ALA A 352 17.87 -21.90 49.40
C ALA A 352 18.03 -23.37 49.83
N GLU A 353 17.47 -24.32 49.08
CA GLU A 353 17.53 -25.76 49.33
C GLU A 353 18.71 -26.48 48.63
N LYS A 354 19.50 -25.75 47.82
CA LYS A 354 20.70 -26.27 47.14
C LYS A 354 21.98 -25.98 47.91
#